data_AF-A0A932ZSX5-F1
#
_entry.id   AF-A0A932ZSX5-F1
#
_cell.length_a   1.000
_cell.length_b   1.000
_cell.length_c   1.000
_cell.angle_alpha   90.00
_cell.angle_beta   90.00
_cell.angle_gamma   90.00
#
_symmetry.space_group_name_H-M   'P 1'
#
loop_
_entity.id
_entity.type
_entity.pdbx_description
1 polymer ?
#
loop_
_entity_poly.entity_id
_entity_poly.type
_entity_poly.pdbx_seq_one_letter_code
_entity_poly.pdbx_strand_id
1 'polypeptide(L)'
;GQEPVLYELGSGIQAKRALCPWIADRMHPSIGTWRGAFPRAVVAENARKFARMVKGHLEAFGAGREPVGVDITEMPILRALEAEGLRVVDGQQAMLEASKIKTIEEVELIETSISIVEAAFWEVIERTKPGVREQDIAAFMRDVMYRCGAEEMQNINVISGNRSHPHPHDFSDRMLRMGDMLFIDVVSVFNGYKTCYYQTFCVGRPSKKQLEVHRRCYDWLFAAIDMVKPGVSTAEIARVWPSAEELGLSSEAEAFALQVGHGIGITHWGKPVVSRFFSFEHPEEIEEGMVLAFETYCGQGNDGARIEEQFVVTADGVRMLSKFPSRDLIACPCAGALLP
;
A
#
# COMPACT_ATOMS: atom_id res chain seq x y z
N GLY A 1 18.67 5.85 -22.12
CA GLY A 1 19.01 6.74 -20.99
C GLY A 1 20.47 6.59 -20.66
N GLN A 2 21.01 7.45 -19.81
CA GLN A 2 22.29 7.18 -19.15
C GLN A 2 22.07 6.11 -18.07
N GLU A 3 23.13 5.39 -17.73
CA GLU A 3 23.08 4.37 -16.69
C GLU A 3 22.95 5.00 -15.29
N PRO A 4 22.22 4.35 -14.35
CA PRO A 4 21.96 4.92 -13.04
C PRO A 4 23.24 5.03 -12.18
N VAL A 5 23.22 6.00 -11.27
CA VAL A 5 24.25 6.23 -10.24
C VAL A 5 23.62 6.04 -8.87
N LEU A 6 24.26 5.26 -8.00
CA LEU A 6 23.79 5.03 -6.64
C LEU A 6 24.71 5.73 -5.63
N TYR A 7 24.11 6.56 -4.76
CA TYR A 7 24.81 7.13 -3.61
C TYR A 7 24.47 6.31 -2.36
N GLU A 8 25.47 5.65 -1.78
CA GLU A 8 25.28 4.68 -0.69
C GLU A 8 26.05 5.09 0.59
N LEU A 9 25.52 4.73 1.75
CA LEU A 9 26.12 5.04 3.04
C LEU A 9 27.42 4.25 3.26
N GLY A 10 28.54 4.97 3.25
CA GLY A 10 29.82 4.55 3.82
C GLY A 10 30.22 3.09 3.51
N SER A 11 30.36 2.28 4.56
CA SER A 11 30.81 0.89 4.47
C SER A 11 29.87 -0.02 3.68
N GLY A 12 28.59 0.34 3.54
CA GLY A 12 27.60 -0.43 2.78
C GLY A 12 27.94 -0.57 1.29
N ILE A 13 28.70 0.38 0.74
CA ILE A 13 29.09 0.39 -0.68
C ILE A 13 29.78 -0.92 -1.08
N GLN A 14 30.69 -1.44 -0.26
CA GLN A 14 31.46 -2.64 -0.62
C GLN A 14 30.56 -3.88 -0.70
N ALA A 15 29.62 -4.00 0.25
CA ALA A 15 28.63 -5.07 0.23
C ALA A 15 27.71 -4.95 -0.99
N LYS A 16 27.20 -3.75 -1.28
CA LYS A 16 26.32 -3.52 -2.43
C LYS A 16 27.03 -3.73 -3.76
N ARG A 17 28.32 -3.39 -3.89
CA ARG A 17 29.12 -3.70 -5.09
C ARG A 17 29.23 -5.21 -5.35
N ALA A 18 29.37 -6.00 -4.29
CA ALA A 18 29.42 -7.46 -4.40
C ALA A 18 28.06 -8.06 -4.78
N LEU A 19 26.96 -7.52 -4.23
CA LEU A 19 25.60 -8.01 -4.46
C LEU A 19 24.97 -7.50 -5.77
N CYS A 20 25.38 -6.33 -6.24
CA CYS A 20 24.86 -5.68 -7.44
C CYS A 20 26.01 -5.32 -8.41
N PRO A 21 26.67 -6.33 -9.00
CA PRO A 21 27.85 -6.11 -9.85
C PRO A 21 27.56 -5.23 -11.07
N TRP A 22 26.31 -5.20 -11.55
CA TRP A 22 25.87 -4.43 -12.72
C TRP A 22 25.93 -2.89 -12.54
N ILE A 23 26.01 -2.38 -11.31
CA ILE A 23 26.15 -0.94 -11.01
C ILE A 23 27.37 -0.64 -10.14
N ALA A 24 28.24 -1.62 -9.91
CA ALA A 24 29.31 -1.52 -8.90
C ALA A 24 30.30 -0.36 -9.13
N ASP A 25 30.60 -0.06 -10.40
CA ASP A 25 31.48 1.02 -10.84
C ASP A 25 30.84 2.42 -10.73
N ARG A 26 29.52 2.48 -10.56
CA ARG A 26 28.70 3.70 -10.45
C ARG A 26 28.08 3.87 -9.06
N MET A 27 28.63 3.19 -8.06
CA MET A 27 28.29 3.41 -6.65
C MET A 27 29.28 4.37 -6.00
N HIS A 28 28.75 5.45 -5.42
CA HIS A 28 29.52 6.51 -4.77
C HIS A 28 29.10 6.67 -3.30
N PRO A 29 30.00 7.15 -2.42
CA PRO A 29 29.63 7.43 -1.04
C PRO A 29 28.63 8.58 -0.95
N SER A 30 27.52 8.33 -0.26
CA SER A 30 26.53 9.35 0.07
C SER A 30 27.06 10.27 1.16
N ILE A 31 26.85 11.57 0.98
CA ILE A 31 27.11 12.60 1.99
C ILE A 31 25.75 13.00 2.57
N GLY A 32 25.33 12.27 3.60
CA GLY A 32 24.03 12.47 4.23
C GLY A 32 23.97 13.63 5.23
N THR A 33 22.75 14.06 5.53
CA THR A 33 22.43 15.05 6.57
C THR A 33 21.79 14.42 7.81
N TRP A 34 21.43 13.13 7.73
CA TRP A 34 20.80 12.34 8.79
C TRP A 34 19.54 13.03 9.35
N ARG A 35 18.68 13.54 8.47
CA ARG A 35 17.47 14.28 8.85
C ARG A 35 17.77 15.46 9.78
N GLY A 36 18.94 16.08 9.60
CA GLY A 36 19.40 17.21 10.40
C GLY A 36 20.02 16.85 11.75
N ALA A 37 20.27 15.58 12.05
CA ALA A 37 20.83 15.14 13.33
C ALA A 37 22.30 15.58 13.55
N PHE A 38 23.04 15.91 12.49
CA PHE A 38 24.38 16.46 12.60
C PHE A 38 24.37 17.92 13.06
N PRO A 39 25.50 18.47 13.57
CA PRO A 39 25.61 19.89 13.85
C PRO A 39 25.18 20.72 12.64
N ARG A 40 24.44 21.81 12.87
CA ARG A 40 23.82 22.62 11.79
C ARG A 40 24.80 23.03 10.69
N ALA A 41 26.03 23.38 11.06
CA ALA A 41 27.09 23.72 10.10
C ALA A 41 27.47 22.52 9.22
N VAL A 42 27.58 21.32 9.80
CA VAL A 42 27.87 20.06 9.10
C VAL A 42 26.73 19.69 8.16
N VAL A 43 25.47 19.84 8.57
CA VAL A 43 24.30 19.62 7.70
C VAL A 43 24.37 20.52 6.46
N ALA A 44 24.63 21.82 6.65
CA ALA A 44 24.72 22.77 5.55
C ALA A 44 25.91 22.47 4.61
N GLU A 45 27.05 22.08 5.18
CA GLU A 45 28.24 21.70 4.41
C GLU A 45 28.01 20.41 3.61
N ASN A 46 27.44 19.39 4.25
CA ASN A 46 27.13 18.10 3.63
C ASN A 46 26.13 18.25 2.49
N ALA A 47 25.07 19.03 2.69
CA ALA A 47 24.08 19.27 1.65
C ALA A 47 24.70 19.92 0.40
N ARG A 48 25.57 20.92 0.59
CA ARG A 48 26.32 21.56 -0.52
C ARG A 48 27.27 20.60 -1.21
N LYS A 49 28.00 19.77 -0.46
CA LYS A 49 28.90 18.76 -1.04
C LYS A 49 28.11 17.75 -1.89
N PHE A 50 27.00 17.25 -1.37
CA PHE A 50 26.14 16.33 -2.11
C PHE A 50 25.56 16.96 -3.36
N ALA A 51 25.04 18.19 -3.28
CA ALA A 51 24.54 18.92 -4.44
C ALA A 51 25.59 19.10 -5.55
N ARG A 52 26.85 19.39 -5.18
CA ARG A 52 27.97 19.44 -6.16
C ARG A 52 28.28 18.10 -6.78
N MET A 53 28.18 17.00 -6.03
CA MET A 53 28.36 15.66 -6.59
C MET A 53 27.28 15.34 -7.62
N VAL A 54 26.01 15.63 -7.30
CA VAL A 54 24.88 15.46 -8.22
C VAL A 54 25.10 16.30 -9.48
N LYS A 55 25.41 17.59 -9.34
CA LYS A 55 25.71 18.48 -10.46
C LYS A 55 26.85 17.95 -11.34
N GLY A 56 27.95 17.53 -10.73
CA GLY A 56 29.11 16.99 -11.47
C GLY A 56 28.75 15.74 -12.29
N HIS A 57 27.96 14.83 -11.74
CA HIS A 57 27.48 13.67 -12.51
C HIS A 57 26.50 14.06 -13.62
N LEU A 58 25.58 14.99 -13.36
CA LEU A 58 24.69 15.52 -14.40
C LEU A 58 25.47 16.18 -15.54
N GLU A 59 26.50 16.97 -15.24
CA GLU A 59 27.38 17.59 -16.24
C GLU A 59 28.15 16.53 -17.05
N ALA A 60 28.70 15.50 -16.39
CA ALA A 60 29.38 14.39 -17.06
C ALA A 60 28.45 13.60 -18.00
N PHE A 61 27.16 13.54 -17.68
CA PHE A 61 26.11 12.94 -18.49
C PHE A 61 25.57 13.85 -19.60
N GLY A 62 26.05 15.10 -19.70
CA GLY A 62 25.53 16.09 -20.64
C GLY A 62 24.15 16.65 -20.26
N ALA A 63 23.69 16.39 -19.04
CA ALA A 63 22.38 16.78 -18.50
C ALA A 63 22.45 17.96 -17.51
N GLY A 64 23.60 18.63 -17.37
CA GLY A 64 23.80 19.70 -16.38
C GLY A 64 22.90 20.94 -16.53
N ARG A 65 22.17 21.06 -17.64
CA ARG A 65 21.18 22.13 -17.89
C ARG A 65 19.73 21.65 -17.88
N GLU A 66 19.52 20.34 -17.80
CA GLU A 66 18.20 19.74 -17.80
C GLU A 66 17.53 19.87 -16.42
N PRO A 67 16.20 19.72 -16.34
CA PRO A 67 15.49 19.69 -15.06
C PRO A 67 15.91 18.47 -14.26
N VAL A 68 16.06 18.65 -12.95
CA VAL A 68 16.34 17.56 -12.02
C VAL A 68 15.04 17.22 -11.29
N GLY A 69 14.41 16.13 -11.69
CA GLY A 69 13.27 15.58 -10.96
C GLY A 69 13.73 15.07 -9.59
N VAL A 70 13.08 15.54 -8.52
CA VAL A 70 13.29 15.05 -7.15
C VAL A 70 11.94 14.62 -6.59
N ASP A 71 11.86 13.39 -6.12
CA ASP A 71 10.67 12.79 -5.52
C ASP A 71 10.52 13.19 -4.04
N ILE A 72 11.42 12.72 -3.17
CA ILE A 72 11.42 12.99 -1.74
C ILE A 72 12.83 13.37 -1.30
N THR A 73 12.98 14.55 -0.71
CA THR A 73 14.27 15.00 -0.19
C THR A 73 14.11 15.89 1.04
N GLU A 74 15.18 15.99 1.84
CA GLU A 74 15.26 16.94 2.94
C GLU A 74 15.40 18.39 2.42
N MET A 75 14.80 19.34 3.14
CA MET A 75 14.86 20.77 2.80
C MET A 75 16.30 21.31 2.59
N PRO A 76 17.30 20.98 3.42
CA PRO A 76 18.68 21.44 3.18
C PRO A 76 19.27 20.96 1.85
N ILE A 77 18.94 19.73 1.44
CA ILE A 77 19.43 19.15 0.17
C ILE A 77 18.75 19.85 -1.01
N LEU A 78 17.42 20.03 -0.97
CA LEU A 78 16.69 20.78 -1.99
C LEU A 78 17.28 22.17 -2.20
N ARG A 79 17.47 22.93 -1.11
CA ARG A 79 18.05 24.28 -1.18
C ARG A 79 19.49 24.29 -1.67
N ALA A 80 20.27 23.25 -1.35
CA ALA A 80 21.64 23.14 -1.85
C ALA A 80 21.68 22.85 -3.36
N LEU A 81 20.80 21.98 -3.88
CA LEU A 81 20.68 21.72 -5.31
C LEU A 81 20.33 23.00 -6.09
N GLU A 82 19.34 23.75 -5.61
CA GLU A 82 18.95 25.05 -6.19
C GLU A 82 20.11 26.06 -6.14
N ALA A 83 20.83 26.12 -5.01
CA ALA A 83 21.97 27.03 -4.83
C ALA A 83 23.17 26.69 -5.74
N GLU A 84 23.33 25.43 -6.15
CA GLU A 84 24.33 25.01 -7.14
C GLU A 84 23.87 25.29 -8.59
N GLY A 85 22.69 25.90 -8.77
CA GLY A 85 22.14 26.33 -10.06
C GLY A 85 21.33 25.25 -10.79
N LEU A 86 20.98 24.15 -10.13
CA LEU A 86 20.14 23.10 -10.72
C LEU A 86 18.67 23.53 -10.70
N ARG A 87 17.95 23.28 -11.80
CA ARG A 87 16.50 23.47 -11.87
C ARG A 87 15.79 22.25 -11.32
N VAL A 88 15.50 22.26 -10.02
CA VAL A 88 14.77 21.17 -9.37
C VAL A 88 13.28 21.25 -9.71
N VAL A 89 12.68 20.11 -10.06
CA VAL A 89 11.24 19.96 -10.38
C VAL A 89 10.69 18.73 -9.67
N ASP A 90 9.36 18.60 -9.62
CA ASP A 90 8.72 17.40 -9.08
C ASP A 90 9.08 16.16 -9.92
N GLY A 91 9.78 15.22 -9.28
CA GLY A 91 10.16 13.93 -9.87
C GLY A 91 9.21 12.80 -9.53
N GLN A 92 8.27 13.00 -8.60
CA GLN A 92 7.39 11.94 -8.10
C GLN A 92 6.55 11.33 -9.22
N GLN A 93 5.98 12.17 -10.10
CA GLN A 93 5.17 11.68 -11.22
C GLN A 93 5.98 10.78 -12.16
N ALA A 94 7.23 11.16 -12.48
CA ALA A 94 8.09 10.35 -13.34
C ALA A 94 8.39 8.96 -12.72
N MET A 95 8.61 8.91 -11.40
CA MET A 95 8.84 7.64 -10.69
C MET A 95 7.59 6.77 -10.62
N LEU A 96 6.41 7.37 -10.43
CA LEU A 96 5.14 6.64 -10.42
C LEU A 96 4.80 6.10 -11.82
N GLU A 97 5.01 6.90 -12.88
CA GLU A 97 4.81 6.44 -14.26
C GLU A 97 5.77 5.32 -14.64
N ALA A 98 7.04 5.39 -14.21
CA ALA A 98 8.03 4.36 -14.48
C ALA A 98 7.76 3.03 -13.77
N SER A 99 7.03 3.04 -12.66
CA SER A 99 6.74 1.86 -11.82
C SER A 99 5.30 1.34 -11.94
N LYS A 100 4.47 1.96 -12.79
CA LYS A 100 3.05 1.58 -12.89
C LYS A 100 2.86 0.21 -13.56
N ILE A 101 3.66 -0.13 -14.57
CA ILE A 101 3.62 -1.40 -15.30
C ILE A 101 4.69 -2.33 -14.73
N LYS A 102 4.29 -3.54 -14.32
CA LYS A 102 5.15 -4.49 -13.64
C LYS A 102 5.69 -5.50 -14.64
N THR A 103 6.96 -5.86 -14.46
CA THR A 103 7.53 -7.08 -15.03
C THR A 103 6.97 -8.32 -14.33
N ILE A 104 7.18 -9.50 -14.91
CA ILE A 104 6.68 -10.76 -14.33
C ILE A 104 7.33 -10.99 -12.96
N GLU A 105 8.62 -10.72 -12.84
CA GLU A 105 9.39 -10.87 -11.60
C GLU A 105 8.85 -9.95 -10.49
N GLU A 106 8.43 -8.73 -10.82
CA GLU A 106 7.80 -7.82 -9.87
C GLU A 106 6.45 -8.35 -9.38
N VAL A 107 5.65 -8.93 -10.29
CA VAL A 107 4.37 -9.55 -9.92
C VAL A 107 4.60 -10.74 -8.98
N GLU A 108 5.61 -11.58 -9.22
CA GLU A 108 5.95 -12.70 -8.34
C GLU A 108 6.37 -12.26 -6.93
N LEU A 109 7.11 -11.14 -6.82
CA LEU A 109 7.48 -10.56 -5.52
C LEU A 109 6.25 -10.05 -4.76
N ILE A 110 5.31 -9.40 -5.47
CA ILE A 110 4.03 -8.98 -4.89
C ILE A 110 3.21 -10.19 -4.45
N GLU A 111 3.07 -11.21 -5.30
CA GLU A 111 2.31 -12.44 -5.00
C GLU A 111 2.92 -13.22 -3.81
N THR A 112 4.25 -13.19 -3.67
CA THR A 112 4.94 -13.75 -2.49
C THR A 112 4.59 -12.94 -1.24
N SER A 113 4.63 -11.61 -1.32
CA SER A 113 4.25 -10.73 -0.21
C SER A 113 2.79 -10.93 0.21
N ILE A 114 1.89 -11.14 -0.76
CA ILE A 114 0.47 -11.50 -0.52
C ILE A 114 0.38 -12.80 0.25
N SER A 115 1.07 -13.85 -0.20
CA SER A 115 1.06 -15.17 0.44
C SER A 115 1.52 -15.13 1.91
N ILE A 116 2.44 -14.22 2.25
CA ILE A 116 2.87 -13.99 3.64
C ILE A 116 1.71 -13.44 4.50
N VAL A 117 0.93 -12.50 3.96
CA VAL A 117 -0.26 -11.97 4.65
C VAL A 117 -1.34 -13.05 4.80
N GLU A 118 -1.55 -13.87 3.77
CA GLU A 118 -2.53 -14.97 3.81
C GLU A 118 -2.21 -16.00 4.90
N ALA A 119 -0.93 -16.31 5.13
CA ALA A 119 -0.52 -17.16 6.24
C ALA A 119 -0.93 -16.55 7.60
N ALA A 120 -0.80 -15.22 7.75
CA ALA A 120 -1.24 -14.53 8.96
C ALA A 120 -2.78 -14.50 9.09
N PHE A 121 -3.54 -14.41 7.99
CA PHE A 121 -5.00 -14.51 8.04
C PHE A 121 -5.50 -15.89 8.49
N TRP A 122 -4.82 -16.98 8.12
CA TRP A 122 -5.14 -18.29 8.68
C TRP A 122 -4.92 -18.35 10.20
N GLU A 123 -3.85 -17.73 10.69
CA GLU A 123 -3.61 -17.62 12.14
C GLU A 123 -4.65 -16.73 12.84
N VAL A 124 -5.21 -15.73 12.16
CA VAL A 124 -6.35 -14.95 12.68
C VAL A 124 -7.56 -15.84 12.93
N ILE A 125 -7.89 -16.74 12.00
CA ILE A 125 -9.02 -17.67 12.16
C ILE A 125 -8.83 -18.53 13.41
N GLU A 126 -7.65 -19.13 13.58
CA GLU A 126 -7.37 -20.08 14.66
C GLU A 126 -7.28 -19.41 16.05
N ARG A 127 -6.83 -18.16 16.11
CA ARG A 127 -6.45 -17.53 17.38
C ARG A 127 -7.45 -16.48 17.87
N THR A 128 -8.33 -16.01 17.00
CA THR A 128 -9.33 -15.01 17.35
C THR A 128 -10.46 -15.61 18.17
N LYS A 129 -10.70 -15.02 19.35
CA LYS A 129 -11.78 -15.39 20.27
C LYS A 129 -12.10 -14.23 21.21
N PRO A 130 -13.26 -14.25 21.89
CA PRO A 130 -13.59 -13.24 22.90
C PRO A 130 -12.47 -13.09 23.95
N GLY A 131 -12.18 -11.84 24.31
CA GLY A 131 -11.13 -11.48 25.27
C GLY A 131 -9.74 -11.26 24.66
N VAL A 132 -9.48 -11.68 23.43
CA VAL A 132 -8.30 -11.22 22.65
C VAL A 132 -8.48 -9.73 22.37
N ARG A 133 -7.41 -8.92 22.37
CA ARG A 133 -7.46 -7.51 21.98
C ARG A 133 -7.07 -7.31 20.51
N GLU A 134 -7.55 -6.25 19.89
CA GLU A 134 -7.14 -5.84 18.54
C GLU A 134 -5.61 -5.76 18.41
N GLN A 135 -4.93 -5.14 19.37
CA GLN A 135 -3.46 -5.08 19.41
C GLN A 135 -2.77 -6.45 19.56
N ASP A 136 -3.39 -7.44 20.22
CA ASP A 136 -2.80 -8.77 20.36
C ASP A 136 -2.82 -9.49 19.00
N ILE A 137 -3.86 -9.24 18.19
CA ILE A 137 -3.97 -9.70 16.80
C ILE A 137 -2.88 -9.07 15.95
N ALA A 138 -2.77 -7.74 15.98
CA ALA A 138 -1.72 -7.04 15.26
C ALA A 138 -0.32 -7.55 15.64
N ALA A 139 -0.06 -7.76 16.94
CA ALA A 139 1.23 -8.26 17.42
C ALA A 139 1.58 -9.64 16.87
N PHE A 140 0.63 -10.58 16.90
CA PHE A 140 0.94 -11.93 16.43
C PHE A 140 1.00 -12.04 14.91
N MET A 141 0.22 -11.24 14.18
CA MET A 141 0.33 -11.20 12.72
C MET A 141 1.73 -10.71 12.31
N ARG A 142 2.32 -9.75 13.04
CA ARG A 142 3.72 -9.35 12.83
C ARG A 142 4.70 -10.51 13.05
N ASP A 143 4.52 -11.27 14.13
CA ASP A 143 5.36 -12.44 14.41
C ASP A 143 5.27 -13.47 13.26
N VAL A 144 4.07 -13.84 12.85
CA VAL A 144 3.83 -14.80 11.75
C VAL A 144 4.47 -14.31 10.46
N MET A 145 4.22 -13.06 10.07
CA MET A 145 4.74 -12.52 8.82
C MET A 145 6.27 -12.42 8.80
N TYR A 146 6.90 -12.03 9.91
CA TYR A 146 8.37 -12.06 10.01
C TYR A 146 8.91 -13.49 9.88
N ARG A 147 8.26 -14.49 10.49
CA ARG A 147 8.65 -15.89 10.34
C ARG A 147 8.47 -16.43 8.92
N CYS A 148 7.57 -15.83 8.15
CA CYS A 148 7.34 -16.11 6.73
C CYS A 148 8.27 -15.32 5.79
N GLY A 149 9.12 -14.42 6.31
CA GLY A 149 10.14 -13.72 5.53
C GLY A 149 9.81 -12.28 5.14
N ALA A 150 8.78 -11.65 5.71
CA ALA A 150 8.55 -10.22 5.51
C ALA A 150 9.75 -9.40 6.02
N GLU A 151 10.09 -8.34 5.31
CA GLU A 151 11.15 -7.39 5.68
C GLU A 151 10.64 -6.34 6.66
N GLU A 152 9.40 -5.89 6.45
CA GLU A 152 8.75 -4.83 7.20
C GLU A 152 7.23 -5.00 7.11
N MET A 153 6.52 -4.59 8.16
CA MET A 153 5.07 -4.40 8.11
C MET A 153 4.78 -2.93 8.39
N GLN A 154 4.42 -2.20 7.33
CA GLN A 154 4.17 -0.76 7.41
C GLN A 154 2.89 -0.47 8.20
N ASN A 155 1.89 -1.36 8.07
CA ASN A 155 0.61 -1.24 8.76
C ASN A 155 0.01 -2.61 9.08
N ILE A 156 -0.64 -2.70 10.25
CA ILE A 156 -1.62 -3.76 10.57
C ILE A 156 -2.72 -3.12 11.41
N ASN A 157 -3.83 -2.79 10.77
CA ASN A 157 -4.97 -2.14 11.37
C ASN A 157 -6.07 -3.15 11.65
N VAL A 158 -6.29 -3.46 12.92
CA VAL A 158 -7.33 -4.40 13.39
C VAL A 158 -8.48 -3.61 14.02
N ILE A 159 -9.68 -3.69 13.45
CA ILE A 159 -10.86 -2.95 13.94
C ILE A 159 -11.98 -3.95 14.22
N SER A 160 -12.59 -3.87 15.42
CA SER A 160 -13.58 -4.84 15.89
C SER A 160 -14.87 -4.23 16.45
N GLY A 161 -15.97 -4.97 16.27
CA GLY A 161 -17.29 -4.71 16.85
C GLY A 161 -17.81 -3.33 16.50
N ASN A 162 -18.31 -2.60 17.51
CA ASN A 162 -18.88 -1.25 17.37
C ASN A 162 -17.90 -0.17 16.90
N ARG A 163 -16.61 -0.47 16.74
CA ARG A 163 -15.64 0.43 16.08
C ARG A 163 -15.61 0.22 14.57
N SER A 164 -16.22 -0.85 14.05
CA SER A 164 -16.22 -1.17 12.62
C SER A 164 -17.07 -0.18 11.82
N HIS A 165 -18.04 0.48 12.45
CA HIS A 165 -18.84 1.55 11.86
C HIS A 165 -19.26 2.58 12.94
N PRO A 166 -18.92 3.88 12.78
CA PRO A 166 -18.08 4.46 11.72
C PRO A 166 -16.60 4.01 11.84
N HIS A 167 -15.90 3.90 10.70
CA HIS A 167 -14.53 3.38 10.64
C HIS A 167 -13.50 4.41 11.18
N PRO A 168 -12.69 4.04 12.19
CA PRO A 168 -11.74 4.98 12.82
C PRO A 168 -10.36 5.03 12.16
N HIS A 169 -10.07 4.19 11.16
CA HIS A 169 -8.73 3.99 10.56
C HIS A 169 -7.57 3.57 11.49
N ASP A 170 -7.80 3.47 12.80
CA ASP A 170 -6.81 3.02 13.78
C ASP A 170 -7.32 1.85 14.63
N PHE A 171 -6.43 0.89 14.93
CA PHE A 171 -6.70 -0.15 15.93
C PHE A 171 -6.60 0.39 17.37
N SER A 172 -7.11 -0.36 18.35
CA SER A 172 -7.01 0.00 19.76
C SER A 172 -6.68 -1.19 20.68
N ASP A 173 -6.84 -1.01 21.99
CA ASP A 173 -6.75 -2.07 23.00
C ASP A 173 -8.10 -2.77 23.26
N ARG A 174 -9.12 -2.52 22.42
CA ARG A 174 -10.46 -3.10 22.57
C ARG A 174 -10.38 -4.63 22.58
N MET A 175 -11.00 -5.22 23.61
CA MET A 175 -11.22 -6.66 23.67
C MET A 175 -12.38 -7.07 22.77
N LEU A 176 -12.15 -8.12 21.99
CA LEU A 176 -13.13 -8.76 21.13
C LEU A 176 -14.22 -9.43 21.97
N ARG A 177 -15.45 -9.42 21.46
CA ARG A 177 -16.64 -10.05 22.02
C ARG A 177 -17.27 -11.00 21.00
N MET A 178 -18.09 -11.91 21.50
CA MET A 178 -18.87 -12.80 20.64
C MET A 178 -19.77 -11.99 19.72
N GLY A 179 -19.77 -12.33 18.43
CA GLY A 179 -20.54 -11.65 17.39
C GLY A 179 -19.92 -10.35 16.89
N ASP A 180 -18.71 -9.95 17.30
CA ASP A 180 -18.06 -8.80 16.70
C ASP A 180 -17.68 -9.08 15.24
N MET A 181 -17.97 -8.13 14.34
CA MET A 181 -17.24 -8.04 13.06
C MET A 181 -15.80 -7.62 13.34
N LEU A 182 -14.86 -8.14 12.56
CA LEU A 182 -13.43 -7.89 12.70
C LEU A 182 -12.88 -7.70 11.29
N PHE A 183 -12.48 -6.51 10.89
CA PHE A 183 -11.72 -6.35 9.65
C PHE A 183 -10.29 -5.92 9.94
N ILE A 184 -9.40 -6.39 9.09
CA ILE A 184 -7.96 -6.24 9.24
C ILE A 184 -7.41 -5.70 7.94
N ASP A 185 -6.67 -4.60 8.01
CA ASP A 185 -5.90 -3.98 6.93
C ASP A 185 -4.41 -4.27 7.15
N VAL A 186 -3.74 -4.83 6.14
CA VAL A 186 -2.34 -5.25 6.22
C VAL A 186 -1.51 -4.71 5.06
N VAL A 187 -0.39 -4.07 5.40
CA VAL A 187 0.63 -3.63 4.46
C VAL A 187 1.96 -4.29 4.84
N SER A 188 2.35 -5.30 4.07
CA SER A 188 3.60 -6.05 4.25
C SER A 188 4.59 -5.73 3.14
N VAL A 189 5.88 -5.97 3.40
CA VAL A 189 6.99 -5.75 2.46
C VAL A 189 7.81 -7.03 2.32
N PHE A 190 8.06 -7.45 1.07
CA PHE A 190 8.97 -8.54 0.72
C PHE A 190 9.88 -8.11 -0.44
N ASN A 191 11.20 -8.12 -0.24
CA ASN A 191 12.20 -7.60 -1.19
C ASN A 191 11.86 -6.21 -1.74
N GLY A 192 11.36 -5.31 -0.88
CA GLY A 192 10.92 -3.97 -1.23
C GLY A 192 9.54 -3.87 -1.88
N TYR A 193 8.89 -4.96 -2.26
CA TYR A 193 7.54 -4.96 -2.84
C TYR A 193 6.47 -5.05 -1.77
N LYS A 194 5.47 -4.19 -1.89
CA LYS A 194 4.43 -3.99 -0.90
C LYS A 194 3.14 -4.72 -1.29
N THR A 195 2.31 -4.95 -0.28
CA THR A 195 0.91 -5.34 -0.45
C THR A 195 -0.02 -4.29 0.17
N CYS A 196 -1.28 -4.35 -0.21
CA CYS A 196 -2.40 -3.83 0.55
C CYS A 196 -3.46 -4.93 0.54
N TYR A 197 -3.76 -5.54 1.69
CA TYR A 197 -4.72 -6.64 1.72
C TYR A 197 -5.62 -6.60 2.94
N TYR A 198 -6.92 -6.46 2.70
CA TYR A 198 -7.96 -6.36 3.72
C TYR A 198 -8.82 -7.61 3.75
N GLN A 199 -9.13 -8.06 4.96
CA GLN A 199 -10.07 -9.17 5.16
C GLN A 199 -11.01 -8.89 6.32
N THR A 200 -12.25 -9.35 6.18
CA THR A 200 -13.28 -9.29 7.23
C THR A 200 -13.63 -10.68 7.75
N PHE A 201 -13.67 -10.78 9.07
CA PHE A 201 -14.03 -11.95 9.85
C PHE A 201 -15.18 -11.63 10.81
N CYS A 202 -15.78 -12.67 11.38
CA CYS A 202 -16.73 -12.55 12.49
C CYS A 202 -16.27 -13.42 13.66
N VAL A 203 -16.29 -12.86 14.88
CA VAL A 203 -15.97 -13.61 16.10
C VAL A 203 -17.15 -14.52 16.44
N GLY A 204 -17.03 -15.81 16.14
CA GLY A 204 -18.14 -16.76 16.25
C GLY A 204 -19.10 -16.71 15.06
N ARG A 205 -20.37 -17.07 15.28
CA ARG A 205 -21.35 -17.22 14.19
C ARG A 205 -21.90 -15.86 13.74
N PRO A 206 -21.82 -15.52 12.45
CA PRO A 206 -22.36 -14.25 11.95
C PRO A 206 -23.90 -14.25 11.95
N SER A 207 -24.46 -13.08 12.22
CA SER A 207 -25.89 -12.80 12.06
C SER A 207 -26.26 -12.56 10.59
N LYS A 208 -27.56 -12.62 10.25
CA LYS A 208 -28.05 -12.29 8.91
C LYS A 208 -27.62 -10.89 8.45
N LYS A 209 -27.70 -9.90 9.35
CA LYS A 209 -27.29 -8.52 9.05
C LYS A 209 -25.81 -8.43 8.70
N GLN A 210 -24.95 -9.14 9.43
CA GLN A 210 -23.51 -9.16 9.16
C GLN A 210 -23.16 -9.82 7.83
N LEU A 211 -23.86 -10.91 7.49
CA LEU A 211 -23.74 -11.54 6.17
C LEU A 211 -24.16 -10.58 5.04
N GLU A 212 -25.23 -9.81 5.24
CA GLU A 212 -25.70 -8.81 4.27
C GLU A 212 -24.72 -7.64 4.10
N VAL A 213 -24.16 -7.10 5.20
CA VAL A 213 -23.13 -6.04 5.16
C VAL A 213 -21.88 -6.51 4.43
N HIS A 214 -21.38 -7.70 4.78
CA HIS A 214 -20.22 -8.29 4.11
C HIS A 214 -20.48 -8.52 2.62
N ARG A 215 -21.62 -9.13 2.28
CA ARG A 215 -21.99 -9.38 0.88
C ARG A 215 -22.08 -8.09 0.07
N ARG A 216 -22.65 -7.02 0.64
CA ARG A 216 -22.72 -5.72 -0.04
C ARG A 216 -21.33 -5.16 -0.34
N CYS A 217 -20.42 -5.27 0.62
CA CYS A 217 -19.01 -4.89 0.46
C CYS A 217 -18.36 -5.69 -0.69
N TYR A 218 -18.50 -7.02 -0.65
CA TYR A 218 -18.01 -7.92 -1.69
C TYR A 218 -18.58 -7.57 -3.08
N ASP A 219 -19.89 -7.37 -3.18
CA ASP A 219 -20.57 -7.08 -4.45
C ASP A 219 -20.06 -5.75 -5.05
N TRP A 220 -19.79 -4.72 -4.24
CA TRP A 220 -19.19 -3.46 -4.72
C TRP A 220 -17.74 -3.63 -5.19
N LEU A 221 -16.96 -4.45 -4.48
CA LEU A 221 -15.58 -4.73 -4.86
C LEU A 221 -15.52 -5.45 -6.22
N PHE A 222 -16.23 -6.56 -6.35
CA PHE A 222 -16.16 -7.38 -7.56
C PHE A 222 -16.88 -6.74 -8.76
N ALA A 223 -17.91 -5.92 -8.53
CA ALA A 223 -18.47 -5.11 -9.62
C ALA A 223 -17.43 -4.16 -10.25
N ALA A 224 -16.50 -3.63 -9.44
CA ALA A 224 -15.42 -2.78 -9.94
C ALA A 224 -14.31 -3.61 -10.61
N ILE A 225 -13.91 -4.74 -10.01
CA ILE A 225 -12.90 -5.65 -10.58
C ILE A 225 -13.35 -6.21 -11.94
N ASP A 226 -14.61 -6.60 -12.09
CA ASP A 226 -15.17 -7.15 -13.33
C ASP A 226 -15.14 -6.15 -14.50
N MET A 227 -15.03 -4.85 -14.22
CA MET A 227 -14.87 -3.82 -15.25
C MET A 227 -13.42 -3.65 -15.71
N VAL A 228 -12.44 -4.10 -14.93
CA VAL A 228 -11.03 -3.79 -15.18
C VAL A 228 -10.52 -4.55 -16.40
N LYS A 229 -10.06 -3.78 -17.39
CA LYS A 229 -9.27 -4.22 -18.54
C LYS A 229 -8.58 -3.00 -19.16
N PRO A 230 -7.58 -3.19 -20.05
CA PRO A 230 -6.93 -2.09 -20.72
C PRO A 230 -7.92 -1.15 -21.43
N GLY A 231 -7.72 0.15 -21.28
CA GLY A 231 -8.53 1.22 -21.88
C GLY A 231 -9.80 1.63 -21.12
N VAL A 232 -10.16 0.93 -20.04
CA VAL A 232 -11.25 1.38 -19.15
C VAL A 232 -10.74 2.52 -18.28
N SER A 233 -11.54 3.57 -18.11
CA SER A 233 -11.15 4.72 -17.28
C SER A 233 -11.44 4.50 -15.79
N THR A 234 -10.65 5.14 -14.93
CA THR A 234 -10.91 5.15 -13.47
C THR A 234 -12.28 5.76 -13.14
N ALA A 235 -12.78 6.70 -13.96
CA ALA A 235 -14.14 7.23 -13.85
C ALA A 235 -15.21 6.15 -14.05
N GLU A 236 -15.06 5.28 -15.05
CA GLU A 236 -16.03 4.22 -15.31
C GLU A 236 -16.08 3.22 -14.16
N ILE A 237 -14.91 2.86 -13.61
CA ILE A 237 -14.81 1.95 -12.46
C ILE A 237 -15.42 2.59 -11.21
N ALA A 238 -15.09 3.85 -10.91
CA ALA A 238 -15.61 4.54 -9.72
C ALA A 238 -17.16 4.68 -9.70
N ARG A 239 -17.82 4.60 -10.86
CA ARG A 239 -19.29 4.71 -10.95
C ARG A 239 -20.05 3.56 -10.30
N VAL A 240 -19.45 2.37 -10.17
CA VAL A 240 -20.14 1.23 -9.55
C VAL A 240 -20.06 1.24 -8.02
N TRP A 241 -19.22 2.11 -7.45
CA TRP A 241 -19.14 2.31 -6.01
C TRP A 241 -20.22 3.27 -5.51
N PRO A 242 -20.70 3.06 -4.27
CA PRO A 242 -21.71 3.93 -3.66
C PRO A 242 -21.20 5.36 -3.55
N SER A 243 -22.12 6.31 -3.73
CA SER A 243 -21.89 7.72 -3.40
C SER A 243 -21.72 7.95 -1.90
N ALA A 244 -21.14 9.10 -1.56
CA ALA A 244 -21.09 9.55 -0.18
C ALA A 244 -22.49 9.59 0.48
N GLU A 245 -23.53 10.03 -0.25
CA GLU A 245 -24.91 10.07 0.26
C GLU A 245 -25.44 8.67 0.60
N GLU A 246 -25.19 7.68 -0.27
CA GLU A 246 -25.57 6.28 -0.03
C GLU A 246 -24.84 5.66 1.18
N LEU A 247 -23.67 6.20 1.55
CA LEU A 247 -22.93 5.85 2.74
C LEU A 247 -23.31 6.69 3.98
N GLY A 248 -24.21 7.67 3.84
CA GLY A 248 -24.61 8.57 4.91
C GLY A 248 -23.58 9.66 5.26
N LEU A 249 -22.71 10.02 4.31
CA LEU A 249 -21.67 11.04 4.44
C LEU A 249 -22.03 12.31 3.68
N SER A 250 -21.45 13.44 4.05
CA SER A 250 -21.84 14.74 3.50
C SER A 250 -21.17 15.09 2.17
N SER A 251 -20.06 14.42 1.82
CA SER A 251 -19.32 14.68 0.58
C SER A 251 -18.43 13.50 0.17
N GLU A 252 -18.06 13.43 -1.11
CA GLU A 252 -17.08 12.44 -1.62
C GLU A 252 -15.69 12.62 -0.99
N ALA A 253 -15.37 13.81 -0.47
CA ALA A 253 -14.14 14.05 0.30
C ALA A 253 -14.18 13.36 1.67
N GLU A 254 -15.33 13.29 2.34
CA GLU A 254 -15.51 12.52 3.58
C GLU A 254 -15.55 11.02 3.32
N ALA A 255 -16.02 10.59 2.14
CA ALA A 255 -16.03 9.19 1.73
C ALA A 255 -14.66 8.70 1.20
N PHE A 256 -13.70 9.60 1.02
CA PHE A 256 -12.40 9.25 0.45
C PHE A 256 -11.69 8.19 1.30
N ALA A 257 -11.10 7.19 0.63
CA ALA A 257 -10.48 6.00 1.23
C ALA A 257 -11.43 5.00 1.93
N LEU A 258 -12.76 5.12 1.75
CA LEU A 258 -13.71 4.03 2.04
C LEU A 258 -13.88 3.09 0.84
N GLN A 259 -13.93 3.64 -0.37
CA GLN A 259 -13.84 2.92 -1.63
C GLN A 259 -12.72 3.56 -2.45
N VAL A 260 -11.66 2.81 -2.71
CA VAL A 260 -10.53 3.29 -3.48
C VAL A 260 -9.88 2.12 -4.20
N GLY A 261 -9.32 2.40 -5.37
CA GLY A 261 -8.39 1.52 -6.04
C GLY A 261 -7.07 2.24 -6.20
N HIS A 262 -5.95 1.55 -6.09
CA HIS A 262 -4.65 2.16 -6.36
C HIS A 262 -3.65 1.15 -6.89
N GLY A 263 -2.63 1.65 -7.60
CA GLY A 263 -1.50 0.82 -7.98
C GLY A 263 -0.72 0.34 -6.74
N ILE A 264 -0.12 -0.84 -6.83
CA ILE A 264 0.75 -1.40 -5.78
C ILE A 264 2.08 -1.86 -6.41
N GLY A 265 3.17 -1.84 -5.64
CA GLY A 265 4.50 -2.25 -6.07
C GLY A 265 5.53 -1.92 -4.99
N ILE A 266 6.67 -1.36 -5.35
CA ILE A 266 7.59 -0.77 -4.35
C ILE A 266 6.95 0.44 -3.64
N THR A 267 6.04 1.13 -4.32
CA THR A 267 5.19 2.18 -3.75
C THR A 267 3.89 1.57 -3.24
N HIS A 268 3.42 2.04 -2.07
CA HIS A 268 2.16 1.59 -1.49
C HIS A 268 0.96 2.15 -2.26
N TRP A 269 0.92 3.47 -2.44
CA TRP A 269 -0.05 4.15 -3.31
C TRP A 269 0.59 4.49 -4.67
N GLY A 270 0.51 3.55 -5.60
CA GLY A 270 0.94 3.71 -6.99
C GLY A 270 -0.19 4.18 -7.92
N LYS A 271 0.15 4.38 -9.19
CA LYS A 271 -0.81 4.78 -10.24
C LYS A 271 -1.51 3.58 -10.90
N PRO A 272 -2.71 3.79 -11.46
CA PRO A 272 -3.59 4.94 -11.23
C PRO A 272 -4.29 4.82 -9.87
N VAL A 273 -4.91 5.91 -9.41
CA VAL A 273 -5.83 5.87 -8.26
C VAL A 273 -7.26 6.03 -8.75
N VAL A 274 -8.13 5.13 -8.30
CA VAL A 274 -9.57 5.10 -8.59
C VAL A 274 -10.31 5.64 -7.38
N SER A 275 -11.06 6.72 -7.55
CA SER A 275 -11.86 7.31 -6.48
C SER A 275 -12.97 8.18 -7.04
N ARG A 276 -14.16 8.08 -6.47
CA ARG A 276 -15.28 8.97 -6.80
C ARG A 276 -14.99 10.45 -6.53
N PHE A 277 -14.04 10.75 -5.62
CA PHE A 277 -13.69 12.11 -5.24
C PHE A 277 -13.09 12.93 -6.40
N PHE A 278 -12.30 12.30 -7.29
CA PHE A 278 -11.65 13.02 -8.39
C PHE A 278 -11.66 12.29 -9.74
N SER A 279 -11.86 10.97 -9.80
CA SER A 279 -11.75 10.23 -11.08
C SER A 279 -12.77 10.69 -12.10
N PHE A 280 -13.94 11.20 -11.70
CA PHE A 280 -14.93 11.74 -12.64
C PHE A 280 -14.47 13.02 -13.35
N GLU A 281 -13.61 13.82 -12.73
CA GLU A 281 -13.07 15.07 -13.28
C GLU A 281 -11.69 14.86 -13.91
N HIS A 282 -10.92 13.91 -13.35
CA HIS A 282 -9.54 13.61 -13.73
C HIS A 282 -9.34 12.09 -13.89
N PRO A 283 -9.98 11.47 -14.90
CA PRO A 283 -9.81 10.04 -15.15
C PRO A 283 -8.40 9.71 -15.64
N GLU A 284 -7.92 8.55 -15.22
CA GLU A 284 -6.75 7.88 -15.80
C GLU A 284 -7.22 6.59 -16.50
N GLU A 285 -6.46 6.09 -17.47
CA GLU A 285 -6.77 4.83 -18.16
C GLU A 285 -6.06 3.66 -17.47
N ILE A 286 -6.75 2.52 -17.38
CA ILE A 286 -6.13 1.25 -16.99
C ILE A 286 -5.28 0.71 -18.14
N GLU A 287 -4.08 0.23 -17.85
CA GLU A 287 -3.15 -0.37 -18.82
C GLU A 287 -2.79 -1.82 -18.42
N GLU A 288 -2.44 -2.65 -19.40
CA GLU A 288 -1.96 -4.03 -19.17
C GLU A 288 -0.67 -4.05 -18.35
N GLY A 289 -0.55 -4.99 -17.42
CA GLY A 289 0.63 -5.14 -16.55
C GLY A 289 0.61 -4.23 -15.32
N MET A 290 -0.40 -3.37 -15.15
CA MET A 290 -0.65 -2.72 -13.86
C MET A 290 -1.01 -3.77 -12.80
N VAL A 291 -0.49 -3.61 -11.59
CA VAL A 291 -0.97 -4.35 -10.41
C VAL A 291 -1.72 -3.36 -9.52
N LEU A 292 -2.98 -3.66 -9.25
CA LEU A 292 -3.89 -2.79 -8.52
C LEU A 292 -4.42 -3.50 -7.28
N ALA A 293 -4.64 -2.73 -6.22
CA ALA A 293 -5.39 -3.13 -5.04
C ALA A 293 -6.71 -2.35 -5.04
N PHE A 294 -7.84 -3.04 -5.06
CA PHE A 294 -9.17 -2.42 -4.96
C PHE A 294 -9.76 -2.76 -3.61
N GLU A 295 -10.17 -1.74 -2.86
CA GLU A 295 -10.72 -1.86 -1.51
C GLU A 295 -12.10 -1.21 -1.44
N THR A 296 -13.00 -1.83 -0.68
CA THR A 296 -14.32 -1.27 -0.40
C THR A 296 -14.70 -1.43 1.07
N TYR A 297 -15.61 -0.57 1.51
CA TYR A 297 -16.18 -0.56 2.85
C TYR A 297 -17.70 -0.53 2.80
N CYS A 298 -18.35 -1.31 3.65
CA CYS A 298 -19.79 -1.22 3.92
C CYS A 298 -20.03 -1.20 5.44
N GLY A 299 -20.95 -0.36 5.91
CA GLY A 299 -21.31 -0.26 7.33
C GLY A 299 -22.81 -0.14 7.54
N GLN A 300 -23.32 -0.78 8.59
CA GLN A 300 -24.72 -0.68 9.02
C GLN A 300 -24.87 -0.84 10.55
N GLY A 301 -25.30 0.23 11.22
CA GLY A 301 -25.46 0.25 12.67
C GLY A 301 -24.11 0.24 13.38
N ASN A 302 -23.69 -0.91 13.92
CA ASN A 302 -22.37 -1.07 14.55
C ASN A 302 -21.48 -2.08 13.80
N ASP A 303 -21.96 -2.65 12.70
CA ASP A 303 -21.24 -3.65 11.93
C ASP A 303 -20.65 -3.00 10.69
N GLY A 304 -19.39 -3.33 10.40
CA GLY A 304 -18.69 -2.88 9.20
C GLY A 304 -17.86 -4.01 8.60
N ALA A 305 -17.71 -3.99 7.28
CA ALA A 305 -16.87 -4.90 6.53
C ALA A 305 -15.95 -4.10 5.60
N ARG A 306 -14.67 -4.50 5.54
CA ARG A 306 -13.71 -4.08 4.52
C ARG A 306 -13.14 -5.29 3.82
N ILE A 307 -13.16 -5.26 2.50
CA ILE A 307 -12.58 -6.29 1.66
C ILE A 307 -11.72 -5.59 0.62
N GLU A 308 -10.54 -6.13 0.40
CA GLU A 308 -9.64 -5.67 -0.64
C GLU A 308 -9.06 -6.88 -1.36
N GLU A 309 -8.88 -6.74 -2.66
CA GLU A 309 -8.23 -7.75 -3.47
C GLU A 309 -7.17 -7.12 -4.36
N GLN A 310 -6.10 -7.88 -4.60
CA GLN A 310 -4.99 -7.48 -5.46
C GLN A 310 -4.95 -8.34 -6.71
N PHE A 311 -4.78 -7.71 -7.86
CA PHE A 311 -4.76 -8.38 -9.16
C PHE A 311 -3.81 -7.68 -10.12
N VAL A 312 -3.34 -8.42 -11.12
CA VAL A 312 -2.63 -7.88 -12.28
C VAL A 312 -3.58 -7.74 -13.46
N VAL A 313 -3.51 -6.62 -14.16
CA VAL A 313 -4.27 -6.38 -15.39
C VAL A 313 -3.62 -7.16 -16.53
N THR A 314 -4.43 -7.93 -17.23
CA THR A 314 -4.07 -8.73 -18.41
C THR A 314 -4.65 -8.08 -19.68
N ALA A 315 -4.35 -8.62 -20.85
CA ALA A 315 -4.82 -8.06 -22.13
C ALA A 315 -6.35 -7.90 -22.25
N ASP A 316 -7.14 -8.75 -21.58
CA ASP A 316 -8.60 -8.80 -21.71
C ASP A 316 -9.37 -8.74 -20.38
N GLY A 317 -8.67 -8.62 -19.24
CA GLY A 317 -9.29 -8.58 -17.92
C GLY A 317 -8.27 -8.54 -16.80
N VAL A 318 -8.49 -9.31 -15.74
CA VAL A 318 -7.59 -9.39 -14.58
C VAL A 318 -7.19 -10.83 -14.26
N ARG A 319 -6.03 -10.98 -13.63
CA ARG A 319 -5.63 -12.20 -12.91
C ARG A 319 -5.48 -11.87 -11.44
N MET A 320 -6.30 -12.50 -10.61
CA MET A 320 -6.21 -12.39 -9.15
C MET A 320 -4.86 -12.88 -8.66
N LEU A 321 -4.21 -12.08 -7.81
CA LEU A 321 -2.98 -12.44 -7.11
C LEU A 321 -3.30 -12.93 -5.69
N SER A 322 -4.25 -12.27 -5.04
CA SER A 322 -4.85 -12.71 -3.78
C SER A 322 -5.74 -13.94 -3.98
N LYS A 323 -5.63 -14.90 -3.05
CA LYS A 323 -6.24 -16.22 -3.12
C LYS A 323 -6.95 -16.62 -1.82
N PHE A 324 -6.77 -15.87 -0.73
CA PHE A 324 -7.52 -16.11 0.50
C PHE A 324 -9.03 -15.90 0.26
N PRO A 325 -9.91 -16.81 0.71
CA PRO A 325 -11.34 -16.71 0.42
C PRO A 325 -11.96 -15.43 0.98
N SER A 326 -12.62 -14.65 0.13
CA SER A 326 -13.30 -13.40 0.50
C SER A 326 -14.79 -13.35 0.16
N ARG A 327 -15.30 -14.35 -0.58
CA ARG A 327 -16.70 -14.39 -1.01
C ARG A 327 -17.68 -14.51 0.14
N ASP A 328 -17.38 -15.36 1.08
CA ASP A 328 -18.22 -15.65 2.24
C ASP A 328 -17.57 -15.09 3.50
N LEU A 329 -18.38 -14.49 4.38
CA LEU A 329 -17.89 -13.99 5.66
C LEU A 329 -17.36 -15.14 6.52
N ILE A 330 -16.08 -15.09 6.85
CA ILE A 330 -15.41 -16.15 7.60
C ILE A 330 -15.68 -15.99 9.10
N ALA A 331 -16.16 -17.06 9.72
CA ALA A 331 -16.32 -17.15 11.17
C ALA A 331 -15.03 -17.65 11.83
N CYS A 332 -14.48 -16.89 12.78
CA CYS A 332 -13.41 -17.35 13.66
C CYS A 332 -14.02 -18.30 14.71
N PRO A 333 -13.68 -19.61 14.69
CA PRO A 333 -14.27 -20.57 15.60
C PRO A 333 -13.80 -20.30 17.03
N CYS A 334 -14.73 -19.99 17.91
CA CYS A 334 -14.46 -20.00 19.34
C CYS A 334 -14.49 -21.45 19.82
N ALA A 335 -13.47 -21.88 20.57
CA ALA A 335 -13.45 -23.21 21.19
C ALA A 335 -14.78 -23.43 21.95
N GLY A 336 -15.54 -24.42 21.50
CA GLY A 336 -16.94 -24.57 21.84
C GLY A 336 -17.84 -23.65 21.03
N ALA A 337 -18.44 -24.21 19.97
CA ALA A 337 -19.80 -23.87 19.54
C ALA A 337 -20.82 -24.21 20.65
N LEU A 338 -20.48 -23.87 21.89
CA LEU A 338 -21.30 -23.92 23.09
C LEU A 338 -22.19 -22.69 23.04
N LEU A 339 -23.18 -22.75 22.17
CA LEU A 339 -24.59 -22.66 22.51
C LEU A 339 -25.37 -22.66 21.18
N PRO A 340 -26.43 -23.49 21.10
CA PRO A 340 -27.26 -23.63 19.90
C PRO A 340 -27.92 -22.33 19.43
#